data_AF-A0A9Q1DEY9-F1
#
_entry.id   AF-A0A9Q1DEY9-F1
#
_cell.length_a   1.000
_cell.length_b   1.000
_cell.length_c   1.000
_cell.angle_alpha   90.00
_cell.angle_beta   90.00
_cell.angle_gamma   90.00
#
_symmetry.space_group_name_H-M   'P 1'
#
loop_
_entity.id
_entity.type
_entity.pdbx_description
1 polymer ?
#
loop_
_entity_poly.entity_id
_entity_poly.type
_entity_poly.pdbx_seq_one_letter_code
_entity_poly.pdbx_strand_id
1 'polypeptide(L)'
;MFRVGDLRSSHIVGANMRAKLIKSKQTQEGEFIPLDQTDISVGFETGDDRLFLVSPLVISHEIDALSPFWEMSQAHLEKDDFEIVVILEGMVEATGMTCQARSSYLAEEVLWGHRFSPMMSLAEGFFDVDYGAFHHTFEVDTPSSSARELSLATARLEAHLYWSISSRLDEEKWDGPNLTGHSEKQPGSGSANGKGGVGPTFALGVTTETQDQSGQGELNGSVTTDQSESEA
;
A
#
# COMPACT_ATOMS: atom_id res chain seq x y z
N MET A 1 0.79 3.83 9.96
CA MET A 1 2.20 3.73 9.50
C MET A 1 3.06 4.62 10.38
N PHE A 2 4.32 4.28 10.59
CA PHE A 2 5.32 5.15 11.25
C PHE A 2 6.69 4.95 10.62
N ARG A 3 7.60 5.91 10.78
CA ARG A 3 8.94 5.87 10.16
C ARG A 3 10.01 5.57 11.20
N VAL A 4 10.94 4.70 10.85
CA VAL A 4 12.10 4.34 11.68
C VAL A 4 13.38 4.56 10.88
N GLY A 5 14.43 5.06 11.52
CA GLY A 5 15.75 5.21 10.92
C GLY A 5 16.84 4.97 11.95
N ASP A 6 18.02 4.59 11.48
CA ASP A 6 19.23 4.52 12.30
C ASP A 6 20.19 5.61 11.87
N LEU A 7 20.50 6.52 12.79
CA LEU A 7 21.44 7.62 12.56
C LEU A 7 22.89 7.24 12.93
N ARG A 8 23.10 6.03 13.44
CA ARG A 8 24.44 5.53 13.77
C ARG A 8 25.21 5.20 12.50
N SER A 9 26.54 5.27 12.61
CA SER A 9 27.45 4.80 11.56
C SER A 9 27.60 3.27 11.52
N SER A 10 27.25 2.58 12.60
CA SER A 10 27.25 1.12 12.72
C SER A 10 25.86 0.54 12.50
N HIS A 11 25.75 -0.72 12.08
CA HIS A 11 24.44 -1.35 11.89
C HIS A 11 23.81 -1.87 13.18
N ILE A 12 22.48 -1.97 13.18
CA ILE A 12 21.72 -2.77 14.13
C ILE A 12 21.50 -4.16 13.53
N VAL A 13 22.20 -5.15 14.07
CA VAL A 13 22.08 -6.56 13.68
C VAL A 13 20.82 -7.14 14.29
N GLY A 14 20.03 -7.85 13.47
CA GLY A 14 18.80 -8.50 13.91
C GLY A 14 17.73 -7.51 14.37
N ALA A 15 17.63 -6.37 13.69
CA ALA A 15 16.63 -5.36 13.99
C ALA A 15 15.21 -5.93 13.86
N ASN A 16 14.37 -5.76 14.89
CA ASN A 16 12.96 -6.15 14.86
C ASN A 16 12.07 -5.02 15.37
N MET A 17 10.83 -4.97 14.86
CA MET A 17 9.85 -3.95 15.24
C MET A 17 8.64 -4.58 15.92
N ARG A 18 8.13 -3.91 16.95
CA ARG A 18 6.86 -4.26 17.61
C ARG A 18 6.04 -3.00 17.84
N ALA A 19 4.72 -3.15 17.85
CA ALA A 19 3.80 -2.08 18.20
C ALA A 19 2.70 -2.60 19.14
N LYS A 20 2.33 -1.78 20.12
CA LYS A 20 1.27 -2.06 21.09
C LYS A 20 0.30 -0.89 21.15
N LEU A 21 -0.99 -1.19 21.18
CA LEU A 21 -2.03 -0.24 21.56
C LEU A 21 -2.22 -0.29 23.07
N ILE A 22 -2.12 0.85 23.74
CA ILE A 22 -2.42 1.02 25.15
C ILE A 22 -3.72 1.80 25.26
N LYS A 23 -4.76 1.16 25.79
CA LYS A 23 -6.09 1.76 25.92
C LYS A 23 -6.83 1.14 27.09
N SER A 24 -7.53 1.94 27.89
CA SER A 24 -8.39 1.37 28.94
C SER A 24 -9.64 0.75 28.32
N LYS A 25 -10.07 -0.43 28.80
CA LYS A 25 -11.28 -1.10 28.31
C LYS A 25 -12.14 -1.61 29.45
N GLN A 26 -13.43 -1.77 29.17
CA GLN A 26 -14.36 -2.49 30.05
C GLN A 26 -14.78 -3.79 29.35
N THR A 27 -14.66 -4.92 30.04
CA THR A 27 -15.07 -6.22 29.49
C THR A 27 -16.59 -6.39 29.49
N GLN A 28 -17.10 -7.40 28.79
CA GLN A 28 -18.53 -7.69 28.74
C GLN A 28 -19.10 -8.09 30.12
N GLU A 29 -18.24 -8.63 30.98
CA GLU A 29 -18.52 -9.00 32.36
C GLU A 29 -18.52 -7.79 33.31
N GLY A 30 -18.15 -6.61 32.82
CA GLY A 30 -18.14 -5.35 33.56
C GLY A 30 -16.81 -5.02 34.25
N GLU A 31 -15.77 -5.85 34.09
CA GLU A 31 -14.44 -5.58 34.64
C GLU A 31 -13.78 -4.41 33.91
N PHE A 32 -13.25 -3.45 34.67
CA PHE A 32 -12.47 -2.35 34.13
C PHE A 32 -10.98 -2.70 34.12
N ILE A 33 -10.37 -2.67 32.95
CA ILE A 33 -8.96 -2.96 32.74
C ILE A 33 -8.25 -1.65 32.36
N PRO A 34 -7.50 -1.03 33.29
CA PRO A 34 -6.71 0.15 32.98
C PRO A 34 -5.51 -0.22 32.10
N LEU A 35 -5.20 0.63 31.12
CA LEU A 35 -4.01 0.50 30.26
C LEU A 35 -3.87 -0.90 29.63
N ASP A 36 -4.97 -1.46 29.14
CA ASP A 36 -4.95 -2.74 28.43
C ASP A 36 -4.02 -2.63 27.21
N GLN A 37 -3.21 -3.68 27.00
CA GLN A 37 -2.18 -3.71 25.97
C GLN A 37 -2.57 -4.71 24.89
N THR A 38 -2.89 -4.21 23.71
CA THR A 38 -3.24 -5.04 22.55
C THR A 38 -2.11 -4.99 21.52
N ASP A 39 -1.75 -6.13 20.93
CA ASP A 39 -0.75 -6.17 19.86
C ASP A 39 -1.26 -5.52 18.58
N ILE A 40 -0.38 -4.75 17.92
CA ILE A 40 -0.59 -4.21 16.58
C ILE A 40 0.36 -4.96 15.65
N SER A 41 -0.20 -5.73 14.72
CA SER A 41 0.60 -6.53 13.77
C SER A 41 1.38 -5.63 12.80
N VAL A 42 2.71 -5.74 12.82
CA VAL A 42 3.62 -5.05 11.88
C VAL A 42 4.37 -6.05 10.99
N GLY A 43 3.77 -7.22 10.76
CA GLY A 43 4.34 -8.27 9.91
C GLY A 43 5.05 -9.40 10.65
N PHE A 44 4.71 -9.68 11.91
CA PHE A 44 5.30 -10.80 12.67
C PHE A 44 5.07 -12.16 11.98
N GLU A 45 3.85 -12.41 11.49
CA GLU A 45 3.49 -13.68 10.84
C GLU A 45 4.19 -13.88 9.49
N THR A 46 4.44 -12.81 8.74
CA THR A 46 5.17 -12.83 7.46
C THR A 46 6.69 -12.72 7.67
N GLY A 47 7.10 -12.23 8.84
CA GLY A 47 8.46 -11.93 9.21
C GLY A 47 8.99 -10.59 8.67
N ASP A 48 8.11 -9.71 8.19
CA ASP A 48 8.41 -8.34 7.74
C ASP A 48 8.75 -7.39 8.90
N ASP A 49 8.47 -7.82 10.14
CA ASP A 49 8.88 -7.12 11.36
C ASP A 49 10.40 -7.12 11.56
N ARG A 50 11.13 -8.02 10.88
CA ARG A 50 12.59 -8.12 10.89
C ARG A 50 13.18 -7.21 9.82
N LEU A 51 13.82 -6.14 10.25
CA LEU A 51 14.23 -5.04 9.39
C LEU A 51 15.69 -5.20 8.94
N PHE A 52 15.94 -4.86 7.66
CA PHE A 52 17.26 -4.50 7.19
C PHE A 52 17.40 -2.97 7.20
N LEU A 53 17.74 -2.42 8.36
CA LEU A 53 17.68 -0.98 8.63
C LEU A 53 18.96 -0.26 8.19
N VAL A 54 19.14 -0.08 6.88
CA VAL A 54 20.26 0.69 6.28
C VAL A 54 19.85 2.11 5.89
N SER A 55 18.60 2.27 5.48
CA SER A 55 17.97 3.58 5.24
C SER A 55 16.65 3.63 6.00
N PRO A 56 16.07 4.82 6.26
CA PRO A 56 14.81 4.88 6.97
C PRO A 56 13.69 4.12 6.26
N LEU A 57 12.96 3.34 7.04
CA LEU A 57 11.86 2.50 6.58
C LEU A 57 10.53 3.03 7.10
N VAL A 58 9.48 2.87 6.30
CA VAL A 58 8.11 3.08 6.75
C VAL A 58 7.55 1.73 7.18
N ILE A 59 7.21 1.61 8.46
CA ILE A 59 6.56 0.43 9.01
C ILE A 59 5.05 0.60 8.86
N SER A 60 4.41 -0.42 8.30
CA SER A 60 2.97 -0.45 8.09
C SER A 60 2.31 -1.48 8.99
N HIS A 61 1.15 -1.08 9.52
CA HIS A 61 0.17 -1.99 10.09
C HIS A 61 -1.02 -1.99 9.14
N GLU A 62 -1.37 -3.15 8.61
CA GLU A 62 -2.58 -3.30 7.82
C GLU A 62 -3.79 -3.32 8.76
N ILE A 63 -4.76 -2.43 8.50
CA ILE A 63 -5.99 -2.37 9.27
C ILE A 63 -6.99 -3.35 8.65
N ASP A 64 -6.87 -4.61 9.06
CA ASP A 64 -7.77 -5.71 8.69
C ASP A 64 -8.82 -5.97 9.78
N ALA A 65 -9.63 -7.03 9.63
CA ALA A 65 -10.67 -7.39 10.59
C ALA A 65 -10.16 -7.83 11.98
N LEU A 66 -8.87 -8.12 12.11
CA LEU A 66 -8.22 -8.47 13.38
C LEU A 66 -7.55 -7.26 14.03
N SER A 67 -7.36 -6.17 13.27
CA SER A 67 -6.82 -4.92 13.78
C SER A 67 -7.71 -4.29 14.86
N PRO A 68 -7.13 -3.76 15.96
CA PRO A 68 -7.89 -2.98 16.92
C PRO A 68 -8.46 -1.67 16.33
N PHE A 69 -8.00 -1.28 15.14
CA PHE A 69 -8.44 -0.07 14.44
C PHE A 69 -9.50 -0.35 13.36
N TRP A 70 -9.99 -1.59 13.23
CA TRP A 70 -10.90 -2.00 12.15
C TRP A 70 -12.16 -1.13 12.00
N GLU A 71 -12.73 -0.71 13.13
CA GLU A 71 -13.95 0.12 13.18
C GLU A 71 -13.64 1.63 13.39
N MET A 72 -12.37 2.02 13.35
CA MET A 72 -11.96 3.41 13.57
C MET A 72 -12.20 4.26 12.33
N SER A 73 -12.99 5.32 12.49
CA SER A 73 -13.19 6.37 11.47
C SER A 73 -12.36 7.61 11.84
N GLN A 74 -12.23 8.56 10.91
CA GLN A 74 -11.56 9.84 11.17
C GLN A 74 -12.18 10.57 12.38
N ALA A 75 -13.50 10.63 12.45
CA ALA A 75 -14.21 11.30 13.54
C ALA A 75 -14.12 10.54 14.88
N HIS A 76 -13.87 9.23 14.85
CA HIS A 76 -13.58 8.46 16.06
C HIS A 76 -12.17 8.75 16.56
N LEU A 77 -11.17 8.77 15.67
CA LEU A 77 -9.78 9.05 16.03
C LEU A 77 -9.62 10.38 16.79
N GLU A 78 -10.29 11.44 16.33
CA GLU A 78 -10.26 12.78 16.96
C GLU A 78 -10.78 12.80 18.41
N LYS A 79 -11.57 11.81 18.80
CA LYS A 79 -12.21 11.73 20.13
C LYS A 79 -11.66 10.60 20.97
N ASP A 80 -10.81 9.76 20.39
CA ASP A 80 -10.33 8.57 21.06
C ASP A 80 -9.18 8.90 22.02
N ASP A 81 -9.02 8.07 23.04
CA ASP A 81 -7.97 8.20 24.04
C ASP A 81 -7.18 6.88 24.09
N PHE A 82 -6.03 6.88 23.43
CA PHE A 82 -5.11 5.77 23.39
C PHE A 82 -3.68 6.24 23.15
N GLU A 83 -2.73 5.34 23.40
CA GLU A 83 -1.32 5.51 23.07
C GLU A 83 -0.85 4.30 22.25
N ILE A 84 -0.19 4.56 21.11
CA ILE A 84 0.51 3.54 20.33
C ILE A 84 1.97 3.56 20.73
N VAL A 85 2.46 2.49 21.36
CA VAL A 85 3.87 2.33 21.71
C VAL A 85 4.57 1.53 20.61
N VAL A 86 5.64 2.08 20.04
CA VAL A 86 6.49 1.42 19.05
C VAL A 86 7.86 1.08 19.64
N ILE A 87 8.36 -0.10 19.33
CA ILE A 87 9.58 -0.65 19.94
C ILE A 87 10.46 -1.26 18.84
N LEU A 88 11.65 -0.70 18.68
CA LEU A 88 12.73 -1.27 17.88
C LEU A 88 13.72 -1.97 18.82
N GLU A 89 14.04 -3.23 18.56
CA GLU A 89 15.12 -3.94 19.27
C GLU A 89 16.15 -4.46 18.26
N GLY A 90 17.35 -4.75 18.76
CA GLY A 90 18.42 -5.35 17.98
C GLY A 90 19.75 -5.30 18.71
N MET A 91 20.83 -5.65 18.04
CA MET A 91 22.20 -5.61 18.58
C MET A 91 23.04 -4.59 17.83
N VAL A 92 23.71 -3.70 18.55
CA VAL A 92 24.62 -2.72 17.93
C VAL A 92 25.90 -3.43 17.48
N GLU A 93 26.16 -3.44 16.18
CA GLU A 93 27.30 -4.15 15.56
C GLU A 93 28.65 -3.82 16.22
N ALA A 94 28.89 -2.54 16.50
CA ALA A 94 30.16 -2.09 17.06
C ALA A 94 30.45 -2.56 18.49
N THR A 95 29.40 -2.88 19.27
CA THR A 95 29.56 -3.21 20.71
C THR A 95 29.09 -4.61 21.07
N GLY A 96 28.28 -5.25 20.22
CA GLY A 96 27.61 -6.51 20.53
C GLY A 96 26.55 -6.40 21.63
N MET A 97 26.24 -5.20 22.12
CA MET A 97 25.21 -4.98 23.13
C MET A 97 23.83 -4.93 22.48
N THR A 98 22.83 -5.50 23.16
CA THR A 98 21.43 -5.34 22.76
C THR A 98 20.98 -3.91 23.04
N CYS A 99 20.27 -3.31 22.08
CA CYS A 99 19.66 -2.01 22.21
C CYS A 99 18.14 -2.12 22.01
N GLN A 100 17.42 -1.25 22.70
CA GLN A 100 15.98 -1.07 22.52
C GLN A 100 15.69 0.43 22.44
N ALA A 101 15.07 0.86 21.34
CA ALA A 101 14.53 2.19 21.19
C ALA A 101 13.00 2.12 21.28
N ARG A 102 12.41 3.09 21.99
CA ARG A 102 10.96 3.18 22.19
C ARG A 102 10.51 4.59 21.87
N SER A 103 9.32 4.69 21.29
CA SER A 103 8.60 5.94 21.10
C SER A 103 7.10 5.63 21.23
N SER A 104 6.28 6.67 21.34
CA SER A 104 4.84 6.51 21.35
C SER A 104 4.14 7.62 20.60
N TYR A 105 2.90 7.33 20.21
CA TYR A 105 2.00 8.26 19.52
C TYR A 105 0.66 8.28 20.25
N LEU A 106 0.25 9.46 20.70
CA LEU A 106 -1.11 9.72 21.17
C LEU A 106 -2.08 9.78 19.98
N ALA A 107 -3.38 9.64 20.25
CA ALA A 107 -4.41 9.74 19.21
C ALA A 107 -4.29 11.02 18.36
N GLU A 108 -3.97 12.17 18.99
CA GLU A 108 -3.80 13.47 18.33
C GLU A 108 -2.52 13.57 17.47
N GLU A 109 -1.54 12.70 17.68
CA GLU A 109 -0.30 12.65 16.88
C GLU A 109 -0.45 11.77 15.64
N VAL A 110 -1.57 11.03 15.53
CA VAL A 110 -1.89 10.22 14.36
C VAL A 110 -2.60 11.07 13.30
N LEU A 111 -1.87 11.39 12.23
CA LEU A 111 -2.39 12.21 11.14
C LEU A 111 -3.20 11.37 10.13
N TRP A 112 -4.54 11.48 10.19
CA TRP A 112 -5.44 10.83 9.21
C TRP A 112 -5.29 11.45 7.82
N GLY A 113 -5.18 10.62 6.79
CA GLY A 113 -5.06 11.11 5.42
C GLY A 113 -3.72 11.77 5.11
N HIS A 114 -2.64 11.37 5.80
CA HIS A 114 -1.29 11.82 5.49
C HIS A 114 -0.42 10.70 4.92
N ARG A 115 0.55 11.08 4.09
CA ARG A 115 1.65 10.22 3.65
C ARG A 115 2.98 10.85 4.00
N PHE A 116 3.96 10.01 4.29
CA PHE A 116 5.33 10.48 4.46
C PHE A 116 5.90 10.95 3.13
N SER A 117 6.61 12.09 3.17
CA SER A 117 7.32 12.61 2.00
C SER A 117 8.43 11.65 1.56
N PRO A 118 8.62 11.41 0.25
CA PRO A 118 9.77 10.68 -0.25
C PRO A 118 11.07 11.34 0.21
N MET A 119 12.07 10.53 0.52
CA MET A 119 13.32 10.97 1.14
C MET A 119 14.56 10.32 0.52
N MET A 120 14.38 9.47 -0.49
CA MET A 120 15.48 8.90 -1.27
C MET A 120 15.49 9.52 -2.66
N SER A 121 16.67 9.95 -3.10
CA SER A 121 16.92 10.38 -4.47
C SER A 121 18.10 9.61 -5.06
N LEU A 122 18.11 9.43 -6.38
CA LEU A 122 19.21 8.80 -7.08
C LEU A 122 20.05 9.90 -7.72
N ALA A 123 21.27 10.10 -7.22
CA ALA A 123 22.22 11.08 -7.73
C ALA A 123 23.55 10.38 -8.05
N GLU A 124 24.06 10.56 -9.27
CA GLU A 124 25.37 10.06 -9.69
C GLU A 124 25.60 8.54 -9.46
N GLY A 125 24.52 7.74 -9.47
CA GLY A 125 24.58 6.29 -9.26
C GLY A 125 24.53 5.83 -7.80
N PHE A 126 24.36 6.76 -6.85
CA PHE A 126 24.19 6.48 -5.43
C PHE A 126 22.81 6.94 -4.93
N PHE A 127 22.28 6.24 -3.93
CA PHE A 127 21.10 6.69 -3.21
C PHE A 127 21.51 7.72 -2.16
N ASP A 128 21.00 8.94 -2.30
CA ASP A 128 21.12 9.98 -1.29
C ASP A 128 19.84 10.05 -0.46
N VAL A 129 20.00 10.25 0.84
CA VAL A 129 18.92 10.21 1.82
C VAL A 129 18.80 11.58 2.49
N ASP A 130 17.74 12.31 2.18
CA ASP A 130 17.44 13.59 2.83
C ASP A 130 16.73 13.37 4.17
N TYR A 131 17.50 13.40 5.26
CA TYR A 131 16.98 13.31 6.62
C TYR A 131 16.21 14.56 7.06
N GLY A 132 16.33 15.70 6.37
CA GLY A 132 15.49 16.88 6.61
C GLY A 132 14.02 16.59 6.34
N ALA A 133 13.72 15.72 5.38
CA ALA A 133 12.37 15.26 5.08
C ALA A 133 11.88 14.08 5.95
N PHE A 134 12.64 13.65 6.96
CA PHE A 134 12.32 12.46 7.76
C PHE A 134 10.96 12.57 8.47
N HIS A 135 10.62 13.73 9.02
CA HIS A 135 9.32 13.93 9.68
C HIS A 135 8.26 14.54 8.76
N HIS A 136 8.63 14.95 7.53
CA HIS A 136 7.71 15.64 6.63
C HIS A 136 6.63 14.70 6.12
N THR A 137 5.39 15.17 6.20
CA THR A 137 4.21 14.50 5.63
C THR A 137 3.43 15.47 4.75
N PHE A 138 2.58 14.94 3.88
CA PHE A 138 1.65 15.71 3.08
C PHE A 138 0.27 15.06 3.08
N GLU A 139 -0.76 15.89 2.98
CA GLU A 139 -2.16 15.45 2.94
C GLU A 139 -2.46 14.72 1.62
N VAL A 140 -3.29 13.69 1.71
CA VAL A 140 -3.81 12.92 0.59
C VAL A 140 -5.30 12.66 0.78
N ASP A 141 -6.04 12.70 -0.32
CA ASP A 141 -7.46 12.37 -0.30
C ASP A 141 -7.65 10.91 0.17
N THR A 142 -8.29 10.76 1.32
CA THR A 142 -8.48 9.49 2.03
C THR A 142 -9.91 9.45 2.56
N PRO A 143 -10.65 8.35 2.34
CA PRO A 143 -12.00 8.20 2.88
C PRO A 143 -12.02 8.45 4.40
N SER A 144 -13.02 9.17 4.90
CA SER A 144 -13.20 9.41 6.34
C SER A 144 -13.82 8.22 7.08
N SER A 145 -14.30 7.21 6.34
CA SER A 145 -14.91 5.99 6.83
C SER A 145 -13.88 5.03 7.42
N SER A 146 -14.34 4.15 8.30
CA SER A 146 -13.52 3.06 8.84
C SER A 146 -13.15 2.01 7.79
N ALA A 147 -12.12 1.21 8.07
CA ALA A 147 -11.71 0.09 7.23
C ALA A 147 -12.86 -0.93 7.05
N ARG A 148 -13.63 -1.18 8.10
CA ARG A 148 -14.85 -2.00 8.06
C ARG A 148 -15.89 -1.47 7.09
N GLU A 149 -16.22 -0.18 7.17
CA GLU A 149 -17.20 0.44 6.27
C GLU A 149 -16.74 0.41 4.82
N LEU A 150 -15.45 0.67 4.58
CA LEU A 150 -14.85 0.59 3.26
C LEU A 150 -14.91 -0.82 2.68
N SER A 151 -14.57 -1.84 3.48
CA SER A 151 -14.67 -3.25 3.10
C SER A 151 -16.10 -3.65 2.75
N LEU A 152 -17.10 -3.23 3.54
CA LEU A 152 -18.52 -3.48 3.26
C LEU A 152 -19.00 -2.77 1.99
N ALA A 153 -18.54 -1.53 1.74
CA ALA A 153 -18.87 -0.79 0.53
C ALA A 153 -18.31 -1.49 -0.72
N THR A 154 -17.04 -1.93 -0.67
CA THR A 154 -16.41 -2.70 -1.75
C THR A 154 -17.16 -4.00 -2.01
N ALA A 155 -17.48 -4.78 -0.98
CA ALA A 155 -18.22 -6.04 -1.12
C ALA A 155 -19.62 -5.84 -1.76
N ARG A 156 -20.31 -4.75 -1.42
CA ARG A 156 -21.61 -4.40 -2.04
C ARG A 156 -21.45 -4.07 -3.53
N LEU A 157 -20.40 -3.35 -3.91
CA LEU A 157 -20.12 -3.01 -5.31
C LEU A 157 -19.79 -4.26 -6.13
N GLU A 158 -18.96 -5.16 -5.58
CA GLU A 158 -18.60 -6.42 -6.22
C GLU A 158 -19.82 -7.34 -6.43
N ALA A 159 -20.65 -7.48 -5.39
CA ALA A 159 -21.91 -8.20 -5.51
C ALA A 159 -22.82 -7.55 -6.57
N HIS A 160 -22.80 -6.21 -6.68
CA HIS A 160 -23.59 -5.51 -7.68
C HIS A 160 -23.16 -5.85 -9.11
N LEU A 161 -21.86 -5.86 -9.35
CA LEU A 161 -21.28 -6.21 -10.64
C LEU A 161 -21.59 -7.67 -11.02
N TYR A 162 -21.55 -8.58 -10.05
CA TYR A 162 -21.86 -9.99 -10.28
C TYR A 162 -23.30 -10.21 -10.78
N TRP A 163 -24.32 -9.65 -10.10
CA TRP A 163 -25.71 -9.80 -10.55
C TRP A 163 -25.98 -9.11 -11.89
N SER A 164 -25.30 -7.97 -12.13
CA SER A 164 -25.46 -7.20 -13.36
C SER A 164 -24.93 -7.98 -14.58
N ILE A 165 -23.82 -8.71 -14.43
CA ILE A 165 -23.23 -9.52 -15.51
C ILE A 165 -24.07 -10.77 -15.79
N SER A 166 -24.55 -11.47 -14.75
CA SER A 166 -25.43 -12.65 -14.94
C SER A 166 -26.71 -12.29 -15.71
N SER A 167 -27.29 -11.11 -15.47
CA SER A 167 -28.50 -10.68 -16.18
C SER A 167 -28.32 -10.45 -17.69
N ARG A 168 -27.10 -10.15 -18.17
CA ARG A 168 -26.83 -9.95 -19.61
C ARG A 168 -26.58 -11.24 -20.38
N LEU A 169 -26.22 -12.33 -19.70
CA LEU A 169 -25.97 -13.62 -20.34
C LEU A 169 -27.27 -14.42 -20.54
N ASP A 170 -28.32 -14.11 -19.79
CA ASP A 170 -29.65 -14.70 -19.97
C ASP A 170 -30.45 -14.05 -21.12
N GLU A 171 -29.95 -12.98 -21.75
CA GLU A 171 -30.58 -12.31 -22.90
C GLU A 171 -30.21 -12.91 -24.27
N GLU A 172 -29.35 -13.93 -24.35
CA GLU A 172 -29.20 -14.72 -25.57
C GLU A 172 -30.37 -15.70 -25.72
N LYS A 173 -31.51 -15.16 -26.15
CA LYS A 173 -32.71 -15.90 -26.53
C LYS A 173 -32.37 -16.90 -27.63
N TRP A 174 -32.17 -18.16 -27.26
CA TRP A 174 -32.04 -19.28 -28.19
C TRP A 174 -33.37 -19.48 -28.94
N ASP A 175 -33.48 -18.95 -30.16
CA ASP A 175 -34.54 -19.31 -31.09
C ASP A 175 -34.24 -20.72 -31.64
N GLY A 176 -34.76 -21.75 -30.96
CA GLY A 176 -34.61 -23.14 -31.37
C GLY A 176 -35.27 -23.43 -32.73
N PRO A 177 -34.74 -24.37 -33.55
CA PRO A 177 -35.30 -24.67 -34.85
C PRO A 177 -36.62 -25.46 -34.74
N ASN A 178 -37.69 -24.93 -35.33
CA ASN A 178 -38.98 -25.60 -35.50
C ASN A 178 -38.83 -26.80 -36.47
N LEU A 179 -39.16 -28.00 -35.99
CA LEU A 179 -39.27 -29.21 -36.80
C LEU A 179 -40.73 -29.43 -37.21
N THR A 180 -41.04 -29.16 -38.49
CA THR A 180 -42.18 -29.77 -39.20
C THR A 180 -41.73 -30.17 -40.61
N GLY A 181 -41.95 -31.43 -40.97
CA GLY A 181 -41.53 -32.01 -42.25
C GLY A 181 -42.60 -31.94 -43.35
N HIS A 182 -42.16 -31.96 -44.61
CA HIS A 182 -42.49 -33.01 -45.61
C HIS A 182 -41.97 -32.67 -47.03
N SER A 183 -41.30 -33.68 -47.63
CA SER A 183 -41.39 -34.19 -49.02
C SER A 183 -40.97 -33.35 -50.26
N GLU A 184 -39.97 -33.92 -50.97
CA GLU A 184 -39.88 -34.15 -52.44
C GLU A 184 -39.68 -32.98 -53.45
N LYS A 185 -38.46 -32.88 -54.03
CA LYS A 185 -38.11 -33.34 -55.41
C LYS A 185 -36.78 -32.73 -55.90
N GLN A 186 -35.93 -33.58 -56.48
CA GLN A 186 -34.81 -33.24 -57.39
C GLN A 186 -35.31 -33.34 -58.86
N PRO A 187 -34.53 -33.04 -59.94
CA PRO A 187 -33.09 -32.71 -60.04
C PRO A 187 -32.72 -31.53 -61.00
N GLY A 188 -31.43 -31.15 -61.08
CA GLY A 188 -30.87 -30.53 -62.30
C GLY A 188 -29.60 -29.65 -62.19
N SER A 189 -28.43 -30.27 -62.44
CA SER A 189 -27.20 -29.77 -63.12
C SER A 189 -26.41 -28.51 -62.66
N GLY A 190 -25.07 -28.66 -62.54
CA GLY A 190 -24.11 -27.65 -63.05
C GLY A 190 -22.88 -27.26 -62.22
N SER A 191 -21.79 -28.04 -62.34
CA SER A 191 -20.35 -27.64 -62.48
C SER A 191 -19.60 -26.62 -61.57
N ALA A 192 -18.59 -27.16 -60.85
CA ALA A 192 -17.14 -26.80 -60.81
C ALA A 192 -16.53 -25.55 -60.10
N ASN A 193 -15.36 -25.84 -59.47
CA ASN A 193 -14.24 -25.03 -58.94
C ASN A 193 -14.44 -24.24 -57.62
N GLY A 194 -13.52 -24.16 -56.65
CA GLY A 194 -12.14 -24.66 -56.49
C GLY A 194 -11.33 -23.74 -55.55
N LYS A 195 -10.58 -24.31 -54.57
CA LYS A 195 -9.50 -23.72 -53.69
C LYS A 195 -9.94 -22.55 -52.75
N GLY A 196 -9.42 -22.34 -51.54
CA GLY A 196 -8.34 -22.91 -50.72
C GLY A 196 -7.79 -21.80 -49.79
N GLY A 197 -7.59 -22.09 -48.50
CA GLY A 197 -6.78 -21.31 -47.54
C GLY A 197 -7.50 -20.12 -46.85
N VAL A 198 -7.07 -19.58 -45.70
CA VAL A 198 -6.08 -19.88 -44.64
C VAL A 198 -6.60 -19.11 -43.40
N GLY A 199 -6.42 -19.62 -42.18
CA GLY A 199 -6.80 -18.92 -40.93
C GLY A 199 -5.91 -17.70 -40.62
N PRO A 200 -6.35 -16.75 -39.77
CA PRO A 200 -5.53 -15.61 -39.42
C PRO A 200 -4.62 -15.89 -38.23
N THR A 201 -3.34 -15.55 -38.41
CA THR A 201 -2.29 -15.46 -37.38
C THR A 201 -2.27 -14.04 -36.82
N PHE A 202 -2.14 -13.91 -35.49
CA PHE A 202 -1.98 -12.66 -34.76
C PHE A 202 -0.56 -12.07 -34.93
N ALA A 203 -0.46 -10.74 -35.03
CA ALA A 203 0.81 -10.00 -34.95
C ALA A 203 0.73 -8.93 -33.84
N LEU A 204 1.71 -8.98 -32.93
CA LEU A 204 2.02 -7.94 -31.94
C LEU A 204 2.83 -6.82 -32.61
N GLY A 205 2.45 -5.57 -32.39
CA GLY A 205 3.25 -4.39 -32.76
C GLY A 205 3.90 -3.77 -31.52
N VAL A 206 5.24 -3.80 -31.49
CA VAL A 206 6.08 -2.94 -30.65
C VAL A 206 6.44 -1.71 -31.48
N THR A 207 6.36 -0.52 -30.89
CA THR A 207 6.99 0.69 -31.44
C THR A 207 7.86 1.33 -30.37
N THR A 208 9.16 1.34 -30.64
CA THR A 208 10.20 2.20 -30.07
C THR A 208 10.34 3.43 -30.94
N GLU A 209 10.56 4.61 -30.36
CA GLU A 209 11.37 5.66 -30.97
C GLU A 209 11.87 6.67 -29.93
N THR A 210 13.07 7.19 -30.19
CA THR A 210 14.00 7.89 -29.28
C THR A 210 14.40 9.24 -29.90
N GLN A 211 14.66 10.25 -29.04
CA GLN A 211 15.44 11.50 -29.26
C GLN A 211 14.88 12.55 -30.26
N ASP A 212 15.05 13.88 -30.07
CA ASP A 212 16.30 14.60 -29.74
C ASP A 212 16.08 16.08 -29.28
N GLN A 213 17.06 16.61 -28.51
CA GLN A 213 17.58 18.00 -28.35
C GLN A 213 16.67 19.25 -28.27
N SER A 214 17.02 20.41 -27.70
CA SER A 214 18.00 20.96 -26.73
C SER A 214 17.72 22.48 -26.63
N GLY A 215 18.05 23.15 -25.53
CA GLY A 215 17.95 24.62 -25.43
C GLY A 215 18.30 25.16 -24.04
N GLN A 216 19.30 26.04 -24.00
CA GLN A 216 20.12 26.48 -22.87
C GLN A 216 19.48 27.49 -21.91
N GLY A 217 20.06 27.63 -20.71
CA GLY A 217 19.90 28.80 -19.84
C GLY A 217 20.49 28.63 -18.43
N GLU A 218 21.83 28.66 -18.30
CA GLU A 218 22.52 28.84 -17.01
C GLU A 218 22.45 30.31 -16.55
N LEU A 219 22.27 30.55 -15.24
CA LEU A 219 22.92 31.65 -14.52
C LEU A 219 23.11 31.26 -13.04
N ASN A 220 24.38 31.17 -12.65
CA ASN A 220 24.88 30.91 -11.29
C ASN A 220 24.75 32.13 -10.38
N GLY A 221 24.60 31.88 -9.08
CA GLY A 221 24.76 32.87 -8.01
C GLY A 221 25.10 32.20 -6.67
N SER A 222 26.39 32.02 -6.41
CA SER A 222 26.98 31.47 -5.18
C SER A 222 27.09 32.52 -4.07
N VAL A 223 26.79 32.15 -2.82
CA VAL A 223 27.31 32.81 -1.61
C VAL A 223 27.63 31.74 -0.54
N THR A 224 28.92 31.49 -0.33
CA THR A 224 29.57 31.02 0.92
C THR A 224 29.62 32.21 1.89
N THR A 225 29.56 32.15 3.23
CA THR A 225 30.21 31.36 4.31
C THR A 225 29.48 31.83 5.59
N ASP A 226 29.44 31.14 6.74
CA ASP A 226 30.54 31.12 7.72
C ASP A 226 30.19 30.22 8.92
N GLN A 227 31.22 29.68 9.55
CA GLN A 227 31.20 28.84 10.75
C GLN A 227 31.18 29.71 12.02
N SER A 228 30.61 29.19 13.11
CA SER A 228 31.10 29.52 14.45
C SER A 228 30.76 28.43 15.44
N GLU A 229 31.80 27.76 15.91
CA GLU A 229 31.87 26.96 17.12
C GLU A 229 31.55 27.83 18.37
N SER A 230 30.94 27.22 19.38
CA SER A 230 31.13 27.66 20.77
C SER A 230 30.91 26.49 21.73
N GLU A 231 31.99 26.07 22.36
CA GLU A 231 32.04 25.22 23.55
C GLU A 231 31.33 25.89 24.74
N ALA A 232 30.64 25.07 25.55
CA ALA A 232 30.49 25.22 27.00
C ALA A 232 30.05 23.88 27.61
#